data_AF-A0A9D2SSC8-F1
#
_entry.id   AF-A0A9D2SSC8-F1
#
_cell.length_a   1.000
_cell.length_b   1.000
_cell.length_c   1.000
_cell.angle_alpha   90.00
_cell.angle_beta   90.00
_cell.angle_gamma   90.00
#
_symmetry.space_group_name_H-M   'P 1'
#
loop_
_entity.id
_entity.type
_entity.pdbx_description
1 polymer ?
#
loop_
_entity_poly.entity_id
_entity_poly.type
_entity_poly.pdbx_seq_one_letter_code
_entity_poly.pdbx_strand_id
1 'polypeptide(L)' 'MKAFKIYLTKSSEVASLIADGYKYRAPREEGSIGTIVYGNVDGCDMIPNIYKGENMFFCLAEIESDHQAYEIEFA' A
#
# COMPACT_ATOMS: atom_id res chain seq x y z
N MET A 1 6.88 14.21 7.37
CA MET A 1 5.54 13.62 7.65
C MET A 1 5.44 12.29 6.91
N LYS A 2 4.35 11.53 7.12
CA LYS A 2 4.14 10.24 6.44
C LYS A 2 3.00 10.39 5.45
N ALA A 3 3.23 9.96 4.22
CA ALA A 3 2.21 9.74 3.21
C ALA A 3 2.00 8.23 3.02
N PHE A 4 0.78 7.84 2.67
CA PHE A 4 0.42 6.44 2.45
C PHE A 4 -0.14 6.26 1.06
N LYS A 5 0.44 5.31 0.32
CA LYS A 5 -0.07 4.86 -0.96
C LYS A 5 -0.62 3.46 -0.82
N ILE A 6 -1.90 3.29 -1.10
CA ILE A 6 -2.63 2.04 -0.91
C ILE A 6 -3.10 1.55 -2.27
N TYR A 7 -2.56 0.41 -2.69
CA TYR A 7 -3.04 -0.31 -3.85
C TYR A 7 -4.10 -1.30 -3.42
N LEU A 8 -5.25 -1.30 -4.09
CA LEU A 8 -6.32 -2.26 -3.89
C LEU A 8 -6.49 -3.10 -5.14
N THR A 9 -6.60 -4.42 -4.97
CA THR A 9 -6.75 -5.36 -6.08
C THR A 9 -7.58 -6.57 -5.67
N LYS A 10 -8.07 -7.32 -6.65
CA LYS A 10 -8.82 -8.57 -6.42
C LYS A 10 -7.90 -9.81 -6.38
N SER A 11 -6.59 -9.67 -6.61
CA SER A 11 -5.62 -10.77 -6.58
C SER A 11 -4.58 -10.58 -5.47
N SER A 12 -4.41 -11.62 -4.65
CA SER A 12 -3.37 -11.64 -3.63
C SER A 12 -1.96 -11.62 -4.22
N GLU A 13 -1.77 -12.25 -5.39
CA GLU A 13 -0.48 -12.26 -6.08
C GLU A 13 -0.10 -10.86 -6.58
N VAL A 14 -1.07 -10.10 -7.12
CA VAL A 14 -0.84 -8.73 -7.58
C VAL A 14 -0.43 -7.83 -6.41
N ALA A 15 -1.11 -7.93 -5.27
CA ALA A 15 -0.76 -7.18 -4.07
C ALA A 15 0.69 -7.50 -3.60
N SER A 16 1.08 -8.77 -3.60
CA SER A 16 2.44 -9.19 -3.27
C SER A 16 3.48 -8.67 -4.27
N LEU A 17 3.20 -8.71 -5.58
CA LEU A 17 4.09 -8.24 -6.62
C LEU A 17 4.34 -6.72 -6.52
N ILE A 18 3.30 -5.93 -6.22
CA ILE A 18 3.44 -4.49 -6.00
C ILE A 18 4.33 -4.23 -4.77
N ALA A 19 4.10 -4.96 -3.67
CA ALA A 19 4.92 -4.84 -2.46
C ALA A 19 6.39 -5.15 -2.73
N ASP A 20 6.68 -6.20 -3.49
CA ASP A 20 8.04 -6.53 -3.89
C ASP A 20 8.65 -5.47 -4.81
N GLY A 21 7.88 -4.93 -5.75
CA GLY A 21 8.28 -3.81 -6.59
C GLY A 21 8.77 -2.60 -5.78
N TYR A 22 8.06 -2.25 -4.71
CA TYR A 22 8.48 -1.19 -3.79
C TYR A 22 9.75 -1.54 -3.02
N LYS A 23 9.93 -2.78 -2.55
CA LYS A 23 11.17 -3.21 -1.89
C LYS A 23 12.38 -3.08 -2.81
N TYR A 24 12.23 -3.40 -4.10
CA TYR A 24 13.29 -3.23 -5.09
C TYR A 24 13.57 -1.77 -5.47
N ARG A 25 12.56 -0.89 -5.36
CA ARG A 25 12.69 0.55 -5.64
C ARG A 25 13.19 1.38 -4.47
N ALA A 26 12.98 0.95 -3.23
CA ALA A 26 13.40 1.66 -2.01
C ALA A 26 14.84 2.20 -2.02
N PRO A 27 15.85 1.53 -2.60
CA PRO A 27 17.20 2.10 -2.67
C PRO A 27 17.43 3.16 -3.77
N ARG A 28 16.41 3.55 -4.57
CA ARG A 28 16.62 4.30 -5.84
C ARG A 28 15.79 5.57 -6.06
N GLU A 29 14.77 5.88 -5.27
CA GLU A 29 13.93 7.08 -5.47
C GLU A 29 13.99 8.05 -4.28
N GLU A 30 13.83 9.35 -4.57
CA GLU A 30 13.67 10.43 -3.58
C GLU A 30 12.35 10.24 -2.81
N GLY A 31 12.46 10.15 -1.48
CA GLY A 31 11.37 9.74 -0.59
C GLY A 31 11.65 8.35 -0.04
N SER A 32 12.21 8.27 1.17
CA SER A 32 12.52 6.98 1.79
C SER A 32 11.22 6.18 1.94
N ILE A 33 11.14 5.03 1.28
CA ILE A 33 10.07 4.07 1.55
C ILE A 33 10.34 3.51 2.94
N GLY A 34 9.41 3.77 3.86
CA GLY A 34 9.50 3.28 5.22
C GLY A 34 8.99 1.85 5.31
N THR A 35 7.69 1.72 5.59
CA THR A 35 7.03 0.44 5.81
C THR A 35 6.25 0.01 4.58
N ILE A 36 6.38 -1.25 4.19
CA ILE A 36 5.54 -1.89 3.16
C ILE A 36 4.78 -3.04 3.82
N VAL A 37 3.45 -3.01 3.74
CA VAL A 37 2.56 -4.06 4.25
C VAL A 37 1.64 -4.49 3.12
N TYR A 38 1.41 -5.80 2.95
CA TYR A 38 0.40 -6.30 2.04
C TYR A 38 -0.41 -7.41 2.69
N GLY A 39 -1.63 -7.62 2.22
CA GLY A 39 -2.50 -8.65 2.77
C GLY A 39 -3.95 -8.52 2.34
N ASN A 40 -4.84 -9.19 3.06
CA ASN A 40 -6.28 -9.05 2.88
C ASN A 40 -6.78 -7.80 3.60
N VAL A 41 -7.67 -7.03 2.96
CA VAL A 41 -8.22 -5.77 3.50
C VAL A 41 -8.94 -5.93 4.83
N ASP A 42 -9.55 -7.09 5.08
CA ASP A 42 -10.33 -7.36 6.28
C ASP A 42 -9.45 -7.46 7.53
N GLY A 43 -8.17 -7.80 7.34
CA GLY A 43 -7.18 -7.91 8.42
C GLY A 43 -6.41 -6.63 8.72
N CYS A 44 -6.74 -5.50 8.08
CA CYS A 44 -5.97 -4.26 8.21
C CYS A 44 -6.85 -3.07 8.60
N ASP A 45 -6.58 -2.49 9.77
CA ASP A 45 -7.29 -1.32 10.27
C ASP A 45 -6.89 0.00 9.60
N MET A 46 -5.80 -0.02 8.82
CA MET A 46 -5.38 1.15 8.03
C MET A 46 -6.17 1.28 6.72
N ILE A 47 -6.91 0.25 6.31
CA ILE A 47 -7.73 0.28 5.10
C ILE A 47 -9.13 0.78 5.46
N PRO A 48 -9.68 1.77 4.71
CA PRO A 48 -11.03 2.26 4.95
C PRO A 48 -12.06 1.13 4.92
N ASN A 49 -12.98 1.13 5.90
CA ASN A 49 -13.99 0.09 6.07
C ASN A 49 -14.89 -0.13 4.84
N ILE A 50 -15.01 0.86 3.95
CA ILE A 50 -15.78 0.76 2.71
C ILE A 50 -15.22 -0.30 1.73
N TYR A 51 -13.98 -0.75 1.92
CA TYR A 51 -13.36 -1.79 1.11
C TYR A 51 -13.34 -3.16 1.81
N LYS A 52 -13.79 -3.24 3.07
CA LYS A 52 -13.86 -4.51 3.82
C LYS A 52 -15.07 -5.33 3.36
N GLY A 53 -14.95 -6.66 3.40
CA GLY A 53 -15.96 -7.61 2.93
C GLY A 53 -16.01 -7.79 1.40
N GLU A 54 -15.22 -7.01 0.65
CA GLU A 54 -15.19 -7.03 -0.82
C GLU A 54 -14.25 -8.09 -1.40
N ASN A 55 -13.70 -8.99 -0.57
CA ASN A 55 -12.68 -9.97 -0.96
C ASN A 55 -11.51 -9.33 -1.74
N MET A 56 -11.01 -8.20 -1.22
CA MET A 56 -9.90 -7.45 -1.81
C MET A 56 -8.61 -7.69 -1.05
N PHE A 57 -7.51 -7.46 -1.75
CA PHE A 57 -6.16 -7.47 -1.22
C PHE A 57 -5.55 -6.09 -1.39
N PHE A 58 -4.59 -5.77 -0.54
CA PHE A 58 -3.93 -4.47 -0.56
C PHE A 58 -2.41 -4.58 -0.53
N CYS A 59 -1.75 -3.56 -1.05
CA CYS A 59 -0.38 -3.20 -0.71
C CYS A 59 -0.37 -1.75 -0.22
N LEU A 60 0.12 -1.52 1.00
CA LEU A 60 0.31 -0.21 1.61
C LEU A 60 1.80 0.09 1.66
N ALA A 61 2.18 1.21 1.04
CA ALA A 61 3.53 1.77 1.12
C ALA A 61 3.48 3.08 1.90
N GLU A 62 4.27 3.15 2.97
CA GLU A 62 4.54 4.39 3.70
C GLU A 62 5.71 5.11 3.02
N ILE A 63 5.50 6.38 2.68
CA ILE A 63 6.44 7.23 1.96
C ILE A 63 6.75 8.44 2.83
N GLU A 64 8.04 8.75 3.02
CA GLU A 64 8.44 10.03 3.64
C GLU A 64 8.03 11.20 2.73
N SER A 65 7.30 12.16 3.30
CA SER A 65 6.82 13.33 2.57
C SER A 65 6.76 14.56 3.46
N ASP A 66 6.89 15.74 2.87
CA ASP A 66 6.74 17.03 3.56
C ASP A 66 5.27 17.32 3.94
N HIS A 67 4.33 16.53 3.40
CA HIS A 67 2.90 16.66 3.66
C HIS A 67 2.28 15.30 3.99
N GLN A 68 1.22 15.30 4.81
CA GLN A 68 0.43 14.09 5.01
C GLN A 68 -0.52 13.90 3.82
N ALA A 69 -0.44 12.74 3.18
CA ALA A 69 -1.29 12.38 2.05
C ALA A 69 -1.75 10.93 2.17
N TYR A 70 -2.94 10.65 1.65
CA TYR A 70 -3.50 9.31 1.49
C TYR A 70 -3.99 9.16 0.06
N GLU A 71 -3.45 8.18 -0.65
CA GLU A 71 -3.81 7.87 -2.03
C GLU A 71 -4.24 6.41 -2.15
N ILE A 72 -5.36 6.18 -2.85
CA ILE A 72 -5.88 4.85 -3.12
C ILE A 72 -5.88 4.63 -4.63
N GLU A 73 -5.19 3.59 -5.08
CA GLU A 73 -5.11 3.18 -6.49
C GLU A 73 -5.71 1.78 -6.67
N PHE A 74 -6.47 1.57 -7.75
CA PHE A 74 -7.00 0.26 -8.11
C PHE A 74 -6.10 -0.39 -9.16
N ALA A 75 -5.63 -1.60 -8.87
CA ALA A 75 -4.70 -2.37 -9.70
C ALA A 75 -5.33 -3.65 -10.25
#